data_AF-A0A932IG95-F1
#
_entry.id   AF-A0A932IG95-F1
#
_cell.length_a   1.000
_cell.length_b   1.000
_cell.length_c   1.000
_cell.angle_alpha   90.00
_cell.angle_beta   90.00
_cell.angle_gamma   90.00
#
_symmetry.space_group_name_H-M   'P 1'
#
loop_
_entity.id
_entity.type
_entity.pdbx_description
1 polymer ?
#
loop_
_entity_poly.entity_id
_entity_poly.type
_entity_poly.pdbx_seq_one_letter_code
_entity_poly.pdbx_strand_id
1 'polypeptide(L)'
;DERALQALGALTVELDLPAPAVRVIAEQAHLPLVPAAVEGETVTPTGIAALAAIVREVVAAPPAGAGRLGVGAGQRRFKDRANVVRVYGYGMSP
;
A
#
# COMPACT_ATOMS: atom_id res chain seq x y z
N ASP A 1 -33.70 -2.80 11.87
CA ASP A 1 -34.03 -2.05 13.09
C ASP A 1 -33.00 -0.92 13.25
N GLU A 2 -33.43 0.33 13.18
CA GLU A 2 -32.55 1.52 13.25
C GLU A 2 -31.72 1.55 14.54
N ARG A 3 -32.25 1.00 15.65
CA ARG A 3 -31.52 0.95 16.93
C ARG A 3 -30.28 0.05 16.86
N ALA A 4 -30.33 -1.03 16.10
CA ALA A 4 -29.18 -1.91 15.89
C ALA A 4 -28.10 -1.24 15.01
N LEU A 5 -28.52 -0.48 14.00
CA LEU A 5 -27.60 0.31 13.16
C LEU A 5 -26.94 1.44 13.95
N GLN A 6 -27.67 2.09 14.86
CA GLN A 6 -27.13 3.14 15.74
C GLN A 6 -26.15 2.58 16.79
N ALA A 7 -26.44 1.39 17.34
CA ALA A 7 -25.53 0.69 18.26
C ALA A 7 -24.23 0.23 17.55
N LEU A 8 -24.31 -0.19 16.29
CA LEU A 8 -23.14 -0.50 15.46
C LEU A 8 -22.32 0.76 15.12
N GLY A 9 -22.97 1.89 14.87
CA GLY A 9 -22.30 3.19 14.67
C GLY A 9 -21.52 3.66 15.91
N ALA A 10 -22.01 3.32 17.11
CA ALA A 10 -21.31 3.59 18.38
C ALA A 10 -20.15 2.62 18.67
N LEU A 11 -20.03 1.51 17.93
CA LEU A 11 -18.92 0.57 17.97
C LEU A 11 -17.84 0.88 16.92
N THR A 12 -17.96 2.00 16.20
CA THR A 12 -16.96 2.42 15.23
C THR A 12 -15.70 2.87 15.98
N VAL A 13 -14.73 1.97 16.07
CA VAL A 13 -13.40 2.27 16.62
C VAL A 13 -12.59 2.93 15.51
N GLU A 14 -12.26 4.21 15.67
CA GLU A 14 -11.25 4.85 14.83
C GLU A 14 -9.90 4.20 15.10
N LEU A 15 -9.30 3.63 14.05
CA LEU A 15 -7.99 3.01 14.12
C LEU A 15 -6.95 4.03 13.66
N ASP A 16 -5.89 4.18 14.45
CA ASP A 16 -4.72 4.96 14.05
C ASP A 16 -4.14 4.42 12.75
N LEU A 17 -3.62 5.33 11.92
CA LEU A 17 -2.87 4.99 10.72
C LEU A 17 -1.37 4.85 11.04
N PRO A 18 -0.67 3.86 10.44
CA PRO A 18 -1.21 2.77 9.64
C PRO A 18 -2.01 1.78 10.51
N ALA A 19 -2.95 1.05 9.91
CA ALA A 19 -3.74 0.08 10.63
C ALA A 19 -2.82 -0.93 11.36
N PRO A 20 -3.19 -1.44 12.55
CA PRO A 20 -2.29 -2.26 13.37
C PRO A 20 -1.66 -3.45 12.63
N ALA A 21 -2.45 -4.13 11.78
CA ALA A 21 -1.94 -5.24 10.98
C ALA A 21 -0.93 -4.80 9.91
N VAL A 22 -1.10 -3.62 9.31
CA VAL A 22 -0.13 -3.09 8.33
C VAL A 22 1.22 -2.84 9.00
N ARG A 23 1.19 -2.20 10.17
CA ARG A 23 2.38 -1.90 10.96
C ARG A 23 3.16 -3.16 11.33
N VAL A 24 2.49 -4.15 11.92
CA VAL A 24 3.13 -5.40 12.37
C VAL A 24 3.79 -6.15 11.20
N ILE A 25 3.09 -6.29 10.07
CA ILE A 25 3.64 -6.99 8.91
C ILE A 25 4.84 -6.24 8.33
N ALA A 26 4.76 -4.91 8.21
CA ALA A 26 5.86 -4.11 7.69
C ALA A 26 7.11 -4.20 8.57
N GLU A 27 6.94 -4.10 9.90
CA GLU A 27 8.03 -4.23 10.87
C GLU A 27 8.71 -5.62 10.77
N GLN A 28 7.92 -6.70 10.72
CA GLN A 28 8.42 -8.08 10.61
C GLN A 28 9.16 -8.34 9.28
N ALA A 29 8.69 -7.74 8.19
CA ALA A 29 9.27 -7.90 6.86
C ALA A 29 10.37 -6.87 6.56
N HIS A 30 10.71 -5.99 7.51
CA HIS A 30 11.64 -4.87 7.32
C HIS A 30 11.29 -3.98 6.12
N LEU A 31 9.99 -3.81 5.85
CA LEU A 31 9.49 -2.94 4.79
C LEU A 31 9.28 -1.52 5.34
N PRO A 32 9.87 -0.48 4.72
CA PRO A 32 9.69 0.87 5.19
C PRO A 32 8.26 1.35 4.92
N LEU A 33 7.64 1.97 5.92
CA LEU A 33 6.43 2.77 5.75
C LEU A 33 6.83 4.23 5.71
N VAL A 34 6.49 4.92 4.61
CA VAL A 34 6.82 6.33 4.40
C VAL A 34 5.56 7.18 4.44
N PRO A 35 5.60 8.37 5.06
CA PRO A 35 4.51 9.32 4.96
C PRO A 35 4.24 9.66 3.49
N ALA A 36 2.98 9.57 3.10
CA ALA A 36 2.52 10.03 1.80
C ALA A 36 1.73 11.33 2.00
N ALA A 37 1.81 12.27 1.04
CA ALA A 37 1.08 13.53 1.06
C ALA A 37 -0.40 13.34 0.70
N VAL A 38 -1.06 12.40 1.39
CA VAL A 38 -2.40 11.91 1.08
C VAL A 38 -3.14 11.56 2.37
N GLU A 39 -4.44 11.83 2.39
CA GLU A 39 -5.30 11.45 3.52
C GLU A 39 -5.67 9.97 3.41
N GLY A 40 -5.48 9.23 4.52
CA GLY A 40 -5.79 7.81 4.62
C GLY A 40 -4.63 6.87 4.29
N GLU A 41 -4.84 5.58 4.59
CA GLU A 41 -3.88 4.52 4.31
C GLU A 41 -3.78 4.22 2.80
N THR A 42 -2.57 4.18 2.26
CA THR A 42 -2.32 3.82 0.85
C THR A 42 -2.07 2.32 0.65
N VAL A 43 -1.89 1.57 1.73
CA VAL A 43 -1.66 0.14 1.73
C VAL A 43 -2.57 -0.50 2.77
N THR A 44 -3.11 -1.68 2.50
CA THR A 44 -3.96 -2.42 3.44
C THR A 44 -3.21 -3.67 3.93
N PRO A 45 -3.72 -4.39 4.96
CA PRO A 45 -3.05 -5.59 5.46
C PRO A 45 -2.74 -6.62 4.37
N THR A 46 -3.67 -6.84 3.43
CA THR A 46 -3.46 -7.73 2.29
C THR A 46 -2.36 -7.22 1.35
N GLY A 47 -2.32 -5.91 1.10
CA GLY A 47 -1.32 -5.30 0.21
C GLY A 47 0.10 -5.43 0.76
N ILE A 48 0.29 -5.11 2.05
CA ILE A 48 1.62 -5.22 2.67
C ILE A 48 2.05 -6.68 2.84
N ALA A 49 1.12 -7.60 3.11
CA ALA A 49 1.41 -9.03 3.18
C ALA A 49 1.90 -9.59 1.83
N ALA A 50 1.28 -9.17 0.73
CA ALA A 50 1.73 -9.55 -0.60
C ALA A 50 3.14 -9.02 -0.89
N LEU A 51 3.43 -7.76 -0.53
CA LEU A 51 4.77 -7.19 -0.67
C LEU A 51 5.81 -7.95 0.18
N ALA A 52 5.49 -8.24 1.44
CA ALA A 52 6.35 -9.02 2.33
C ALA A 52 6.72 -10.40 1.76
N ALA A 53 5.83 -11.01 0.96
CA ALA A 53 6.08 -12.30 0.34
C ALA A 53 7.00 -12.26 -0.90
N ILE A 54 7.02 -11.14 -1.63
CA ILE A 54 7.69 -11.06 -2.95
C ILE A 54 8.92 -10.15 -2.99
N VAL A 55 8.98 -9.15 -2.11
CA VAL A 55 10.09 -8.19 -2.06
C VAL A 55 11.34 -8.89 -1.52
N ARG A 56 12.44 -8.80 -2.27
CA ARG A 56 13.76 -9.32 -1.85
C ARG A 56 14.71 -8.22 -1.40
N GLU A 57 14.53 -7.02 -1.92
CA GLU A 57 15.35 -5.85 -1.64
C GLU A 57 14.52 -4.58 -1.77
N VAL A 58 14.79 -3.60 -0.89
CA VAL A 58 14.19 -2.27 -0.96
C VAL A 58 15.30 -1.27 -1.32
N VAL A 59 15.14 -0.60 -2.46
CA VAL A 59 16.13 0.36 -2.99
C VAL A 59 15.55 1.78 -3.00
N ALA A 60 16.39 2.79 -2.76
CA ALA A 60 15.97 4.19 -2.69
C ALA A 60 15.54 4.78 -4.04
N ALA A 61 16.05 4.23 -5.14
CA ALA A 61 15.70 4.62 -6.49
C ALA A 61 15.79 3.41 -7.43
N PRO A 62 15.01 3.41 -8.53
CA PRO A 62 15.25 2.49 -9.64
C PRO A 62 16.73 2.47 -10.03
N PRO A 63 17.40 1.30 -10.04
CA PRO A 63 18.71 1.21 -10.68
C PRO A 63 18.65 1.79 -12.11
N ALA A 64 19.70 2.49 -12.52
CA ALA A 64 19.78 3.01 -13.88
C ALA A 64 19.58 1.87 -14.90
N GLY A 65 18.80 2.12 -15.96
CA GLY A 65 18.58 1.13 -17.02
C GLY A 65 17.31 0.28 -16.92
N ALA A 66 16.23 0.80 -16.32
CA ALA A 66 14.91 0.16 -16.42
C ALA A 66 14.49 -0.01 -17.89
N GLY A 67 14.62 -1.23 -18.43
CA GLY A 67 14.36 -1.53 -19.83
C GLY A 67 12.90 -1.86 -20.14
N ARG A 68 12.07 -2.10 -19.12
CA ARG A 68 10.64 -2.39 -19.27
C ARG A 68 9.83 -1.68 -18.19
N LEU A 69 8.72 -1.06 -18.60
CA LEU A 69 7.75 -0.41 -17.72
C LEU A 69 6.38 -1.07 -17.88
N GLY A 70 5.88 -1.66 -16.80
CA GLY A 70 4.47 -2.03 -16.67
C GLY A 70 3.69 -0.92 -15.97
N VAL A 71 2.47 -0.63 -16.43
CA VAL A 71 1.57 0.33 -15.79
C VAL A 71 0.20 -0.32 -15.61
N GLY A 72 -0.37 -0.23 -14.41
CA GLY A 72 -1.72 -0.68 -14.11
C GLY A 72 -2.50 0.41 -13.40
N ALA A 73 -3.82 0.46 -13.60
CA ALA A 73 -4.71 1.37 -12.88
C ALA A 73 -5.72 0.56 -12.07
N GLY A 74 -5.91 0.91 -10.80
CA GLY A 74 -6.94 0.32 -9.97
C GLY A 74 -8.32 0.92 -10.25
N GLN A 75 -9.40 0.24 -9.84
CA GLN A 75 -10.77 0.71 -10.06
C GLN A 75 -11.18 1.87 -9.14
N ARG A 76 -10.46 2.08 -8.02
CA ARG A 76 -10.74 3.15 -7.08
C ARG A 76 -10.45 4.51 -7.72
N ARG A 77 -11.39 5.45 -7.63
CA ARG A 77 -11.25 6.82 -8.14
C ARG A 77 -10.91 7.78 -7.02
N PHE A 78 -9.84 8.54 -7.20
CA PHE A 78 -9.49 9.67 -6.33
C PHE A 78 -9.82 10.97 -7.06
N LYS A 79 -10.21 12.02 -6.31
CA LYS A 79 -10.59 13.31 -6.91
C LYS A 79 -9.37 14.11 -7.40
N ASP A 80 -8.23 13.91 -6.75
CA ASP A 80 -7.04 14.75 -6.83
C ASP A 80 -5.85 14.05 -7.51
N ARG A 81 -5.95 12.75 -7.84
CA ARG A 81 -4.83 11.97 -8.38
C ARG A 81 -5.25 10.74 -9.17
N ALA A 82 -4.32 10.25 -9.98
CA ALA A 82 -4.47 8.99 -10.70
C ALA A 82 -4.19 7.80 -9.77
N ASN A 83 -5.05 6.78 -9.79
CA ASN A 83 -4.84 5.51 -9.10
C ASN A 83 -4.01 4.55 -9.95
N VAL A 84 -2.73 4.86 -10.12
CA VAL A 84 -1.82 4.15 -11.05
C VAL A 84 -0.67 3.52 -10.29
N VAL A 85 -0.39 2.25 -10.59
CA VAL A 85 0.79 1.50 -10.17
C VAL A 85 1.74 1.39 -11.36
N ARG A 86 3.03 1.61 -11.12
CA ARG A 86 4.10 1.43 -12.11
C ARG A 86 5.06 0.35 -11.63
N VAL A 87 5.45 -0.54 -12.52
CA VAL A 87 6.41 -1.63 -12.28
C VAL A 87 7.58 -1.45 -13.22
N TYR A 88 8.79 -1.35 -12.67
CA TYR A 88 10.02 -1.26 -13.45
C TYR A 88 10.68 -2.64 -13.49
N GLY A 89 10.85 -3.18 -14.68
CA GLY A 89 11.63 -4.39 -14.92
C GLY A 89 13.07 -4.04 -15.24
N TYR A 90 14.00 -4.52 -14.44
CA TYR A 90 15.43 -4.47 -14.74
C TYR A 90 15.81 -5.76 -15.43
N GLY A 91 16.36 -5.66 -16.65
CA GLY A 91 17.14 -6.76 -17.19
C GLY A 91 18.51 -6.69 -16.54
N MET A 92 18.99 -7.79 -15.98
CA MET A 92 20.45 -7.93 -15.94
C MET A 92 20.87 -7.98 -17.40
N SER A 93 21.62 -6.99 -17.89
CA SER A 93 22.40 -7.23 -19.10
C SER A 93 23.19 -8.53 -18.86
N PRO A 94 23.23 -9.44 -19.85
CA PRO A 94 23.91 -10.73 -19.70
C PRO A 94 25.38 -10.57 -19.30
#